data_AF-A0AAV0E0Q4-F1
#
_entry.id   AF-A0AAV0E0Q4-F1
#
_cell.length_a   1.000
_cell.length_b   1.000
_cell.length_c   1.000
_cell.angle_alpha   90.00
_cell.angle_beta   90.00
_cell.angle_gamma   90.00
#
_symmetry.space_group_name_H-M   'P 1'
#
loop_
_entity.id
_entity.type
_entity.pdbx_description
1 polymer ?
#
loop_
_entity_poly.entity_id
_entity_poly.type
_entity_poly.pdbx_seq_one_letter_code
_entity_poly.pdbx_strand_id
1 'polypeptide(L)'
;MSTDSGRSINPLDFHSLVQTIGEVVEKKPEASNIKAFRNMLLFQYLVNVLERDMLPRNGAYKESMNWNLMRESLLNMLLGSRKIVYKTLIKDCMSAACYLYQEMNCTPSMTMDHSGSCNVAVAMALPEAKQCACVSLNKLLLLIIELDSSRNLADSQGLTTRSDGVRTPVSEIILDEITYNTDALSFFQIFDEPEQKLKLIVHYLQKYIPKKEIDDSENPGLWDNFFQGTNFCSHKVK
;
A
#
# COMPACT_ATOMS: atom_id res chain seq x y z
N MET A 1 -23.89 -13.07 -25.67
CA MET A 1 -22.49 -12.67 -25.92
C MET A 1 -22.01 -11.97 -24.67
N SER A 2 -21.39 -12.70 -23.77
CA SER A 2 -20.78 -12.17 -22.55
C SER A 2 -19.29 -12.37 -22.71
N THR A 3 -18.56 -11.30 -23.02
CA THR A 3 -17.10 -11.32 -23.09
C THR A 3 -16.57 -11.40 -21.66
N ASP A 4 -16.12 -12.59 -21.30
CA ASP A 4 -15.56 -12.93 -20.00
C ASP A 4 -14.29 -12.12 -19.74
N SER A 5 -14.32 -11.34 -18.66
CA SER A 5 -13.31 -10.38 -18.22
C SER A 5 -12.17 -11.09 -17.49
N GLY A 6 -11.46 -11.97 -18.17
CA GLY A 6 -10.38 -12.81 -17.60
C GLY A 6 -9.13 -12.07 -17.07
N ARG A 7 -9.22 -10.76 -16.80
CA ARG A 7 -8.07 -9.93 -16.43
C ARG A 7 -8.29 -9.02 -15.21
N SER A 8 -9.49 -8.96 -14.63
CA SER A 8 -9.77 -8.02 -13.52
C SER A 8 -9.87 -8.74 -12.18
N ILE A 9 -9.08 -8.28 -11.21
CA ILE A 9 -9.23 -8.65 -9.79
C ILE A 9 -10.61 -8.17 -9.34
N ASN A 10 -11.41 -9.06 -8.73
CA ASN A 10 -12.70 -8.66 -8.17
C ASN A 10 -12.47 -7.71 -6.99
N PRO A 11 -12.96 -6.45 -7.05
CA PRO A 11 -12.69 -5.45 -6.02
C PRO A 11 -13.23 -5.82 -4.63
N LEU A 12 -14.39 -6.49 -4.56
CA LEU A 12 -14.98 -6.89 -3.28
C LEU A 12 -14.19 -8.02 -2.63
N ASP A 13 -13.78 -9.01 -3.42
CA ASP A 13 -13.00 -10.14 -2.92
C ASP A 13 -11.62 -9.67 -2.45
N PHE A 14 -11.03 -8.69 -3.14
CA PHE A 14 -9.78 -8.07 -2.71
C PHE A 14 -9.92 -7.33 -1.38
N HIS A 15 -10.97 -6.52 -1.21
CA HIS A 15 -11.21 -5.82 0.05
C HIS A 15 -11.50 -6.80 1.19
N SER A 16 -12.32 -7.83 0.95
CA SER A 16 -12.59 -8.89 1.92
C SER A 16 -11.33 -9.67 2.31
N LEU A 17 -10.40 -9.87 1.37
CA LEU A 17 -9.11 -10.48 1.66
C LEU A 17 -8.27 -9.63 2.63
N VAL A 18 -8.22 -8.30 2.43
CA VAL A 18 -7.55 -7.37 3.35
C VAL A 18 -8.16 -7.44 4.75
N GLN A 19 -9.49 -7.43 4.84
CA GLN A 19 -10.21 -7.56 6.11
C GLN A 19 -9.88 -8.88 6.78
N THR A 20 -9.87 -9.99 6.04
CA THR A 20 -9.56 -11.31 6.60
C THR A 20 -8.13 -11.39 7.15
N ILE A 21 -7.18 -10.67 6.57
CA ILE A 21 -5.81 -10.57 7.10
C ILE A 21 -5.79 -9.80 8.41
N GLY A 22 -6.60 -8.75 8.55
CA GLY A 22 -6.79 -8.01 9.80
C GLY A 22 -7.62 -8.75 10.86
N GLU A 23 -8.51 -9.66 10.46
CA GLU A 23 -9.45 -10.40 11.33
C GLU A 23 -8.87 -11.66 12.00
N VAL A 24 -7.57 -11.97 11.86
CA VAL A 24 -6.93 -13.13 12.54
C VAL A 24 -6.99 -13.04 14.09
N VAL A 25 -7.61 -11.99 14.61
CA VAL A 25 -7.68 -11.51 16.00
C VAL A 25 -8.55 -12.36 16.97
N GLU A 26 -9.56 -13.13 16.57
CA GLU A 26 -10.56 -13.57 17.59
C GLU A 26 -10.84 -15.08 17.81
N LYS A 27 -10.41 -16.05 16.98
CA LYS A 27 -10.88 -17.44 17.15
C LYS A 27 -9.81 -18.54 16.94
N LYS A 28 -9.62 -19.35 18.00
CA LYS A 28 -8.94 -20.68 18.19
C LYS A 28 -8.21 -21.34 17.00
N PRO A 29 -7.12 -22.10 17.25
CA PRO A 29 -5.92 -22.03 16.40
C PRO A 29 -5.81 -23.05 15.26
N GLU A 30 -6.47 -24.21 15.27
CA GLU A 30 -5.94 -25.31 14.44
C GLU A 30 -6.53 -25.42 13.01
N ALA A 31 -7.78 -25.00 12.79
CA ALA A 31 -8.39 -24.93 11.44
C ALA A 31 -8.30 -23.52 10.81
N SER A 32 -8.00 -22.51 11.62
CA SER A 32 -7.88 -21.10 11.23
C SER A 32 -6.52 -20.77 10.61
N ASN A 33 -5.45 -21.45 11.03
CA ASN A 33 -4.08 -21.15 10.58
C ASN A 33 -3.85 -21.44 9.09
N ILE A 34 -4.35 -22.54 8.53
CA ILE A 34 -4.19 -22.86 7.10
C ILE A 34 -4.91 -21.83 6.22
N LYS A 35 -6.13 -21.43 6.62
CA LYS A 35 -6.91 -20.42 5.89
C LYS A 35 -6.22 -19.05 5.95
N ALA A 36 -5.76 -18.63 7.13
CA ALA A 36 -5.01 -17.40 7.31
C ALA A 36 -3.72 -17.40 6.47
N PHE A 37 -2.95 -18.48 6.53
CA PHE A 37 -1.74 -18.68 5.73
C PHE A 37 -2.01 -18.56 4.22
N ARG A 38 -3.03 -19.26 3.72
CA ARG A 38 -3.44 -19.19 2.31
C ARG A 38 -3.83 -17.76 1.90
N ASN A 39 -4.56 -17.06 2.75
CA ASN A 39 -5.00 -15.70 2.46
C ASN A 39 -3.82 -14.71 2.41
N MET A 40 -2.85 -14.84 3.32
CA MET A 40 -1.61 -14.05 3.30
C MET A 40 -0.82 -14.28 2.00
N LEU A 41 -0.65 -15.53 1.57
CA LEU A 41 0.03 -15.85 0.31
C LEU A 41 -0.74 -15.35 -0.92
N LEU A 42 -2.07 -15.49 -0.94
CA LEU A 42 -2.90 -14.97 -2.01
C LEU A 42 -2.78 -13.45 -2.11
N PHE A 43 -2.81 -12.76 -0.98
CA PHE A 43 -2.67 -11.31 -0.95
C PHE A 43 -1.30 -10.86 -1.47
N GLN A 44 -0.22 -11.49 -0.99
CA GLN A 44 1.13 -11.24 -1.50
C GLN A 44 1.22 -11.44 -3.02
N TYR A 45 0.64 -12.53 -3.53
CA TYR A 45 0.57 -12.79 -4.96
C TYR A 45 -0.16 -11.66 -5.71
N LEU A 46 -1.34 -11.24 -5.24
CA LEU A 46 -2.13 -10.19 -5.87
C LEU A 46 -1.39 -8.85 -5.86
N VAL A 47 -0.73 -8.48 -4.76
CA VAL A 47 0.09 -7.26 -4.70
C VAL A 47 1.24 -7.32 -5.71
N ASN A 48 1.91 -8.45 -5.84
CA ASN A 48 2.96 -8.62 -6.85
C ASN A 48 2.42 -8.55 -8.29
N VAL A 49 1.19 -9.01 -8.55
CA VAL A 49 0.52 -8.84 -9.85
C VAL A 49 0.23 -7.37 -10.13
N LEU A 50 -0.28 -6.64 -9.13
CA LEU A 50 -0.54 -5.20 -9.23
C LEU A 50 0.75 -4.42 -9.50
N GLU A 51 1.83 -4.73 -8.79
CA GLU A 51 3.16 -4.12 -8.96
C GLU A 51 3.69 -4.34 -10.39
N ARG A 52 3.67 -5.60 -10.87
CA ARG A 52 4.20 -5.97 -12.19
C ARG A 52 3.41 -5.36 -13.34
N ASP A 53 2.13 -5.06 -13.15
CA ASP A 53 1.35 -4.33 -14.15
C ASP A 53 1.60 -2.81 -14.06
N MET A 54 1.62 -2.24 -12.85
CA MET A 54 1.69 -0.80 -12.64
C MET A 54 3.08 -0.23 -12.95
N LEU A 55 4.17 -0.85 -12.49
CA LEU A 55 5.52 -0.27 -12.62
C LEU A 55 5.96 -0.05 -14.08
N PRO A 56 5.82 -1.03 -15.00
CA PRO A 56 6.18 -0.80 -16.41
C PRO A 56 5.30 0.27 -17.07
N ARG A 57 4.01 0.32 -16.72
CA ARG A 57 3.08 1.35 -17.22
C ARG A 57 3.48 2.73 -16.71
N ASN A 58 3.92 2.83 -15.47
CA ASN A 58 4.37 4.09 -14.90
C ASN A 58 5.68 4.57 -15.53
N GLY A 59 6.62 3.66 -15.80
CA GLY A 59 7.82 3.99 -16.58
C GLY A 59 7.48 4.54 -17.96
N ALA A 60 6.65 3.82 -18.71
CA ALA A 60 6.20 4.26 -20.03
C ALA A 60 5.38 5.57 -19.97
N TYR A 61 4.59 5.79 -18.93
CA TYR A 61 3.89 7.05 -18.70
C TYR A 61 4.87 8.21 -18.47
N LYS A 62 5.89 8.04 -17.63
CA LYS A 62 6.90 9.08 -17.37
C LYS A 62 7.64 9.48 -18.65
N GLU A 63 7.83 8.55 -19.58
CA GLU A 63 8.49 8.81 -20.88
C GLU A 63 7.55 9.43 -21.92
N SER A 64 6.32 8.93 -22.02
CA SER A 64 5.37 9.29 -23.09
C SER A 64 4.37 10.37 -22.70
N MET A 65 4.24 10.68 -21.42
CA MET A 65 3.15 11.47 -20.82
C MET A 65 1.75 10.98 -21.19
N ASN A 66 1.60 9.70 -21.56
CA ASN A 66 0.30 9.13 -21.90
C ASN A 66 -0.43 8.59 -20.65
N TRP A 67 -1.28 9.42 -20.04
CA TRP A 67 -2.05 9.05 -18.83
C TRP A 67 -2.92 7.79 -19.00
N ASN A 68 -3.35 7.46 -20.22
CA ASN A 68 -4.16 6.27 -20.47
C ASN A 68 -3.46 4.98 -20.00
N LEU A 69 -2.12 4.93 -20.08
CA LEU A 69 -1.33 3.79 -19.60
C LEU A 69 -1.55 3.53 -18.12
N MET A 70 -1.60 4.59 -17.31
CA MET A 70 -1.85 4.52 -15.87
C MET A 70 -3.33 4.29 -15.56
N ARG A 71 -4.23 4.93 -16.31
CA ARG A 71 -5.68 4.75 -16.18
C ARG A 71 -6.08 3.28 -16.31
N GLU A 72 -5.47 2.58 -17.26
CA GLU A 72 -5.71 1.16 -17.55
C GLU A 72 -4.92 0.20 -16.66
N SER A 73 -4.13 0.68 -15.70
CA SER A 73 -3.45 -0.19 -14.75
C SER A 73 -4.46 -0.94 -13.87
N LEU A 74 -4.16 -2.19 -13.53
CA LEU A 74 -4.97 -3.02 -12.66
C LEU A 74 -5.22 -2.33 -11.31
N LEU A 75 -4.20 -1.64 -10.79
CA LEU A 75 -4.31 -0.89 -9.54
C LEU A 75 -5.31 0.27 -9.67
N ASN A 76 -5.20 1.09 -10.72
CA ASN A 76 -6.12 2.21 -10.90
C ASN A 76 -7.56 1.72 -11.12
N MET A 77 -7.77 0.64 -11.89
CA MET A 77 -9.09 0.04 -12.07
C MET A 77 -9.67 -0.54 -10.78
N LEU A 78 -8.83 -1.18 -9.96
CA LEU A 78 -9.23 -1.72 -8.66
C LEU A 78 -9.70 -0.61 -7.71
N LEU A 79 -8.90 0.45 -7.57
CA LEU A 79 -9.19 1.58 -6.66
C LEU A 79 -10.31 2.50 -7.17
N GLY A 80 -10.48 2.60 -8.49
CA GLY A 80 -11.57 3.34 -9.13
C GLY A 80 -12.91 2.59 -9.11
N SER A 81 -12.93 1.35 -8.63
CA SER A 81 -14.17 0.57 -8.52
C SER A 81 -15.13 1.17 -7.50
N ARG A 82 -16.36 1.44 -7.92
CA ARG A 82 -17.46 1.88 -7.04
C ARG A 82 -17.85 0.84 -5.99
N LYS A 83 -17.38 -0.40 -6.12
CA LYS A 83 -17.68 -1.48 -5.16
C LYS A 83 -16.83 -1.36 -3.89
N ILE A 84 -15.68 -0.69 -3.93
CA ILE A 84 -14.80 -0.49 -2.77
C ILE A 84 -15.05 0.89 -2.19
N VAL A 85 -15.24 0.94 -0.87
CA VAL A 85 -15.16 2.20 -0.13
C VAL A 85 -13.69 2.50 0.12
N TYR A 86 -13.08 3.30 -0.76
CA TYR A 86 -11.63 3.53 -0.80
C TYR A 86 -11.04 3.93 0.57
N LYS A 87 -11.70 4.87 1.28
CA LYS A 87 -11.27 5.29 2.63
C LYS A 87 -11.23 4.12 3.62
N THR A 88 -12.24 3.25 3.59
CA THR A 88 -12.31 2.07 4.44
C THR A 88 -11.24 1.06 4.07
N LEU A 89 -10.98 0.82 2.78
CA LEU A 89 -9.89 -0.06 2.35
C LEU A 89 -8.54 0.41 2.91
N ILE A 90 -8.22 1.70 2.83
CA ILE A 90 -6.95 2.23 3.35
C ILE A 90 -6.86 2.05 4.86
N LYS A 91 -7.94 2.31 5.61
CA LYS A 91 -8.01 2.04 7.05
C LYS A 91 -7.77 0.57 7.37
N ASP A 92 -8.46 -0.33 6.67
CA ASP A 92 -8.32 -1.79 6.86
C ASP A 92 -6.88 -2.26 6.57
N CYS A 93 -6.25 -1.71 5.52
CA CYS A 93 -4.83 -1.95 5.22
C CYS A 93 -3.91 -1.48 6.36
N MET A 94 -4.13 -0.27 6.88
CA MET A 94 -3.34 0.26 7.99
C MET A 94 -3.50 -0.59 9.25
N SER A 95 -4.73 -0.91 9.63
CA SER A 95 -5.03 -1.74 10.81
C SER A 95 -4.41 -3.13 10.70
N ALA A 96 -4.53 -3.78 9.54
CA ALA A 96 -3.92 -5.09 9.29
C ALA A 96 -2.39 -5.02 9.38
N ALA A 97 -1.76 -3.98 8.82
CA ALA A 97 -0.31 -3.82 8.85
C ALA A 97 0.19 -3.59 10.29
N CYS A 98 -0.45 -2.69 11.04
CA CYS A 98 -0.11 -2.43 12.45
C CYS A 98 -0.24 -3.69 13.30
N TYR A 99 -1.31 -4.46 13.10
CA TYR A 99 -1.53 -5.71 13.81
C TYR A 99 -0.41 -6.73 13.55
N LEU A 100 -0.11 -7.02 12.29
CA LEU A 100 0.93 -7.99 11.93
C LEU A 100 2.29 -7.55 12.50
N TYR A 101 2.60 -6.25 12.44
CA TYR A 101 3.83 -5.70 13.02
C TYR A 101 3.90 -5.88 14.54
N GLN A 102 2.81 -5.60 15.26
CA GLN A 102 2.76 -5.77 16.72
C GLN A 102 2.86 -7.25 17.12
N GLU A 103 2.17 -8.14 16.40
CA GLU A 103 2.21 -9.57 16.68
C GLU A 103 3.64 -10.12 16.56
N MET A 104 4.40 -9.71 15.53
CA MET A 104 5.78 -10.14 15.34
C MET A 104 6.75 -9.58 16.40
N ASN A 105 6.54 -8.36 16.89
CA ASN A 105 7.48 -7.69 17.80
C ASN A 105 7.15 -7.83 19.29
N CYS A 106 5.91 -8.15 19.65
CA CYS A 106 5.45 -8.16 21.05
C CYS A 106 5.08 -9.56 21.59
N THR A 107 5.05 -10.61 20.77
CA THR A 107 4.82 -11.97 21.28
C THR A 107 6.14 -12.69 21.60
N PRO A 108 6.39 -13.09 22.86
CA PRO A 108 7.45 -14.03 23.17
C PRO A 108 7.09 -15.38 22.54
N SER A 109 8.03 -15.96 21.78
CA SER A 109 7.95 -17.28 21.15
C SER A 109 7.31 -18.32 22.08
N MET A 110 6.00 -18.55 21.94
CA MET A 110 5.29 -19.58 22.69
C MET A 110 5.62 -20.96 22.10
N THR A 111 6.07 -21.86 22.96
CA THR A 111 6.37 -23.27 22.73
C THR A 111 5.25 -23.99 21.96
N MET A 112 5.64 -24.68 20.89
CA MET A 112 4.75 -25.58 20.12
C MET A 112 4.33 -26.78 20.97
N ASP A 113 3.03 -26.91 21.24
CA ASP A 113 2.44 -28.21 21.58
C ASP A 113 2.21 -29.00 20.29
N HIS A 114 2.93 -30.12 20.16
CA HIS A 114 2.91 -30.97 18.98
C HIS A 114 1.64 -31.82 18.91
N SER A 115 0.64 -31.34 18.18
CA SER A 115 -0.55 -32.09 17.77
C SER A 115 -0.69 -32.06 16.24
N GLY A 116 -0.50 -33.20 15.58
CA GLY A 116 -0.87 -33.44 14.17
C GLY A 116 0.17 -33.06 13.10
N SER A 117 0.75 -34.05 12.42
CA SER A 117 1.88 -33.89 11.48
C SER A 117 1.63 -33.03 10.23
N CYS A 118 0.39 -32.67 9.92
CA CYS A 118 0.06 -31.81 8.76
C CYS A 118 0.14 -30.30 9.09
N ASN A 119 -0.04 -29.92 10.36
CA ASN A 119 -0.03 -28.53 10.80
C ASN A 119 1.36 -28.01 11.15
N VAL A 120 2.37 -28.88 11.31
CA VAL A 120 3.72 -28.46 11.73
C VAL A 120 4.37 -27.56 10.68
N ALA A 121 4.32 -27.93 9.39
CA ALA A 121 4.90 -27.12 8.32
C ALA A 121 4.22 -25.74 8.20
N VAL A 122 2.89 -25.70 8.31
CA VAL A 122 2.12 -24.44 8.27
C VAL A 122 2.42 -23.58 9.50
N ALA A 123 2.48 -24.18 10.68
CA ALA A 123 2.81 -23.47 11.91
C ALA A 123 4.25 -22.91 11.90
N MET A 124 5.20 -23.62 11.28
CA MET A 124 6.56 -23.13 11.08
C MET A 124 6.65 -21.99 10.05
N ALA A 125 5.87 -22.05 8.96
CA ALA A 125 5.90 -21.05 7.89
C ALA A 125 5.00 -19.83 8.17
N LEU A 126 4.06 -19.92 9.10
CA LEU A 126 3.09 -18.87 9.39
C LEU A 126 3.73 -17.53 9.81
N PRO A 127 4.78 -17.48 10.67
CA PRO A 127 5.46 -16.23 11.00
C PRO A 127 6.06 -15.53 9.78
N GLU A 128 6.68 -16.28 8.87
CA GLU A 128 7.23 -15.75 7.63
C GLU A 128 6.12 -15.23 6.71
N ALA A 129 5.01 -15.96 6.59
CA ALA A 129 3.85 -15.49 5.82
C ALA A 129 3.23 -14.21 6.39
N LYS A 130 3.19 -14.05 7.72
CA LYS A 130 2.75 -12.82 8.37
C LYS A 130 3.68 -11.65 8.04
N GLN A 131 4.99 -11.87 8.10
CA GLN A 131 5.98 -10.86 7.71
C GLN A 131 5.83 -10.46 6.24
N CYS A 132 5.73 -11.44 5.34
CA CYS A 132 5.52 -11.19 3.92
C CYS A 132 4.19 -10.47 3.63
N ALA A 133 3.12 -10.78 4.36
CA ALA A 133 1.85 -10.08 4.24
C ALA A 133 1.95 -8.62 4.70
N CYS A 134 2.67 -8.35 5.81
CA CYS A 134 2.95 -7.00 6.29
C CYS A 134 3.73 -6.19 5.23
N VAL A 135 4.81 -6.76 4.69
CA VAL A 135 5.59 -6.15 3.59
C VAL A 135 4.71 -5.91 2.36
N SER A 136 3.79 -6.84 2.04
CA SER A 136 2.88 -6.69 0.90
C SER A 136 1.84 -5.58 1.11
N LEU A 137 1.36 -5.38 2.35
CA LEU A 137 0.46 -4.27 2.69
C LEU A 137 1.16 -2.93 2.51
N ASN A 138 2.42 -2.83 2.98
CA ASN A 138 3.24 -1.63 2.76
C ASN A 138 3.46 -1.36 1.28
N LYS A 139 3.87 -2.40 0.54
CA LYS A 139 4.08 -2.30 -0.90
C LYS A 139 2.82 -1.83 -1.62
N LEU A 140 1.65 -2.36 -1.26
CA LEU A 140 0.39 -1.89 -1.81
C LEU A 140 0.19 -0.40 -1.57
N LEU A 141 0.35 0.08 -0.32
CA LEU A 141 0.19 1.50 0.00
C LEU A 141 1.19 2.38 -0.75
N LEU A 142 2.44 1.95 -0.92
CA LEU A 142 3.45 2.66 -1.71
C LEU A 142 3.09 2.75 -3.19
N LEU A 143 2.58 1.67 -3.79
CA LEU A 143 2.11 1.69 -5.17
C LEU A 143 0.93 2.67 -5.33
N ILE A 144 0.05 2.76 -4.33
CA ILE A 144 -1.05 3.74 -4.34
C ILE A 144 -0.51 5.18 -4.23
N ILE A 145 0.49 5.42 -3.37
CA ILE A 145 1.17 6.73 -3.26
C ILE A 145 1.81 7.11 -4.60
N GLU A 146 2.49 6.18 -5.26
CA GLU A 146 3.12 6.44 -6.56
C GLU A 146 2.08 6.71 -7.65
N LEU A 147 0.97 5.97 -7.66
CA LEU A 147 -0.16 6.24 -8.55
C LEU A 147 -0.74 7.65 -8.31
N ASP A 148 -0.89 8.07 -7.06
CA ASP A 148 -1.36 9.41 -6.69
C ASP A 148 -0.39 10.50 -7.18
N SER A 149 0.91 10.26 -7.06
CA SER A 149 1.93 11.17 -7.59
C SER A 149 1.84 11.31 -9.11
N SER A 150 1.72 10.20 -9.83
CA SER A 150 1.60 10.20 -11.29
C SER A 150 0.31 10.87 -11.76
N ARG A 151 -0.78 10.66 -11.02
CA ARG A 151 -2.07 11.30 -11.25
C ARG A 151 -2.01 12.81 -11.05
N ASN A 152 -1.44 13.27 -9.94
CA ASN A 152 -1.29 14.71 -9.66
C ASN A 152 -0.47 15.41 -10.77
N LEU A 153 0.56 14.73 -11.29
CA LEU A 153 1.32 15.21 -12.43
C LEU A 153 0.49 15.26 -13.72
N ALA A 154 -0.35 14.26 -13.98
CA ALA A 154 -1.25 14.26 -15.13
C ALA A 154 -2.31 15.37 -15.00
N ASP A 155 -2.85 15.57 -13.79
CA ASP A 155 -3.84 16.60 -13.47
C ASP A 155 -3.26 18.00 -13.71
N SER A 156 -2.03 18.27 -13.24
CA SER A 156 -1.37 19.57 -13.43
C SER A 156 -1.05 19.88 -14.89
N GLN A 157 -0.91 18.85 -15.72
CA GLN A 157 -0.71 18.97 -17.17
C GLN A 157 -2.03 18.92 -17.97
N GLY A 158 -3.18 18.77 -17.31
CA GLY A 158 -4.49 18.70 -17.98
C GLY A 158 -4.70 17.41 -18.80
N LEU A 159 -3.97 16.34 -18.48
CA LEU A 159 -4.04 15.04 -19.18
C LEU A 159 -5.15 14.13 -18.63
N THR A 160 -5.67 14.45 -17.46
CA THR A 160 -6.80 13.74 -16.87
C THR A 160 -8.12 14.29 -17.38
N THR A 161 -9.16 13.49 -17.20
CA THR A 161 -10.51 13.75 -17.68
C THR A 161 -11.48 13.59 -16.53
N ARG A 162 -12.72 14.07 -16.70
CA ARG A 162 -13.77 13.89 -15.69
C ARG A 162 -14.05 12.42 -15.34
N SER A 163 -13.79 11.49 -16.27
CA SER A 163 -13.95 10.06 -16.01
C SER A 163 -12.90 9.48 -15.04
N ASP A 164 -11.78 10.16 -14.81
CA ASP A 164 -10.79 9.76 -13.80
C ASP A 164 -11.29 10.04 -12.37
N GLY A 165 -12.39 10.79 -12.23
CA GLY A 165 -13.01 11.16 -10.95
C GLY A 165 -12.14 12.13 -10.15
N VAL A 166 -12.52 12.36 -8.89
CA VAL A 166 -11.65 12.99 -7.89
C VAL A 166 -11.45 11.95 -6.80
N ARG A 167 -10.21 11.71 -6.39
CA ARG A 167 -9.89 10.79 -5.30
C ARG A 167 -8.99 11.50 -4.31
N THR A 168 -9.32 11.41 -3.04
CA THR A 168 -8.44 11.85 -1.96
C THR A 168 -7.14 11.03 -2.01
N PRO A 169 -5.97 11.67 -2.08
CA PRO A 169 -4.69 10.97 -2.05
C PRO A 169 -4.58 10.05 -0.83
N VAL A 170 -3.97 8.88 -1.00
CA VAL A 170 -3.80 7.92 0.10
C VAL A 170 -3.04 8.52 1.28
N SER A 171 -2.06 9.38 1.00
CA SER A 171 -1.29 10.07 2.02
C SER A 171 -2.21 10.88 2.92
N GLU A 172 -3.14 11.67 2.35
CA GLU A 172 -4.09 12.46 3.15
C GLU A 172 -4.96 11.59 4.06
N ILE A 173 -5.42 10.42 3.58
CA ILE A 173 -6.23 9.49 4.38
C ILE A 173 -5.41 8.90 5.52
N ILE A 174 -4.17 8.47 5.24
CA ILE A 174 -3.25 7.95 6.25
C ILE A 174 -2.98 9.01 7.32
N LEU A 175 -2.71 10.24 6.89
CA LEU A 175 -2.43 11.34 7.82
C LEU A 175 -3.65 11.66 8.69
N ASP A 176 -4.85 11.73 8.11
CA ASP A 176 -6.08 11.92 8.87
C ASP A 176 -6.23 10.81 9.92
N GLU A 177 -6.02 9.54 9.53
CA GLU A 177 -6.14 8.42 10.47
C GLU A 177 -5.16 8.52 11.63
N ILE A 178 -3.90 8.87 11.36
CA ILE A 178 -2.86 9.02 12.38
C ILE A 178 -3.16 10.21 13.30
N THR A 179 -3.69 11.32 12.77
CA THR A 179 -4.05 12.49 13.57
C THR A 179 -5.19 12.18 14.55
N TYR A 180 -6.18 11.38 14.14
CA TYR A 180 -7.33 11.06 14.98
C TYR A 180 -7.12 9.81 15.86
N ASN A 181 -6.13 8.98 15.57
CA ASN A 181 -5.84 7.75 16.32
C ASN A 181 -4.36 7.68 16.72
N THR A 182 -4.04 8.03 17.97
CA THR A 182 -2.67 7.96 18.50
C THR A 182 -2.08 6.55 18.49
N ASP A 183 -2.91 5.51 18.55
CA ASP A 183 -2.44 4.12 18.48
C ASP A 183 -1.99 3.74 17.06
N ALA A 184 -2.44 4.50 16.04
CA ALA A 184 -1.99 4.38 14.67
C ALA A 184 -0.58 4.94 14.43
N LEU A 185 0.08 5.57 15.42
CA LEU A 185 1.49 5.97 15.31
C LEU A 185 2.42 4.76 15.10
N SER A 186 2.01 3.58 15.55
CA SER A 186 2.68 2.31 15.26
C SER A 186 2.82 2.06 13.75
N PHE A 187 1.97 2.67 12.92
CA PHE A 187 2.05 2.59 11.46
C PHE A 187 3.38 3.10 10.90
N PHE A 188 3.99 4.14 11.50
CA PHE A 188 5.29 4.63 11.05
C PHE A 188 6.44 3.65 11.33
N GLN A 189 6.25 2.70 12.25
CA GLN A 189 7.26 1.70 12.58
C GLN A 189 7.29 0.56 11.56
N ILE A 190 6.25 0.45 10.75
CA ILE A 190 6.09 -0.58 9.73
C ILE A 190 6.98 -0.32 8.50
N PHE A 191 7.39 0.93 8.28
CA PHE A 191 8.31 1.28 7.19
C PHE A 191 9.75 0.98 7.59
N ASP A 192 10.30 -0.10 7.05
CA ASP A 192 11.71 -0.49 7.22
C ASP A 192 12.65 0.49 6.51
N GLU A 193 12.23 1.03 5.36
CA GLU A 193 13.04 1.98 4.59
C GLU A 193 12.94 3.41 5.17
N PRO A 194 14.07 4.01 5.60
CA PRO A 194 14.06 5.32 6.23
C PRO A 194 13.61 6.42 5.27
N GLU A 195 13.86 6.27 3.96
CA GLU A 195 13.44 7.23 2.94
C GLU A 195 11.92 7.33 2.81
N GLN A 196 11.24 6.18 2.80
CA GLN A 196 9.78 6.10 2.70
C GLN A 196 9.10 6.66 3.95
N LYS A 197 9.65 6.31 5.12
CA LYS A 197 9.21 6.84 6.42
C LYS A 197 9.38 8.35 6.49
N LEU A 198 10.53 8.87 6.07
CA LEU A 198 10.80 10.30 6.03
C LEU A 198 9.84 11.02 5.09
N LYS A 199 9.57 10.47 3.91
CA LYS A 199 8.62 11.05 2.94
C LYS A 199 7.22 11.21 3.53
N LEU A 200 6.73 10.19 4.24
CA LEU A 200 5.41 10.23 4.88
C LEU A 200 5.37 11.24 6.04
N ILE A 201 6.43 11.29 6.86
CA ILE A 201 6.57 12.25 7.96
C ILE A 201 6.66 13.69 7.43
N VAL A 202 7.45 13.94 6.39
CA VAL A 202 7.55 15.27 5.77
C VAL A 202 6.19 15.71 5.25
N HIS A 203 5.45 14.81 4.60
CA HIS A 203 4.10 15.10 4.13
C HIS A 203 3.13 15.42 5.29
N TYR A 204 3.24 14.71 6.42
CA TYR A 204 2.51 15.03 7.65
C TYR A 204 2.80 16.44 8.15
N LEU A 205 4.09 16.78 8.27
CA LEU A 205 4.53 18.09 8.73
C LEU A 205 4.07 19.19 7.77
N GLN A 206 4.14 18.98 6.45
CA GLN A 206 3.67 19.95 5.46
C GLN A 206 2.16 20.21 5.52
N LYS A 207 1.35 19.20 5.85
CA LYS A 207 -0.11 19.32 5.94
C LYS A 207 -0.55 20.05 7.21
N TYR A 208 0.10 19.77 8.35
CA TYR A 208 -0.37 20.20 9.67
C TYR A 208 0.49 21.27 10.35
N ILE A 209 1.72 21.53 9.88
CA ILE A 209 2.47 22.71 10.29
C ILE A 209 2.08 23.83 9.32
N PRO A 210 1.45 24.91 9.81
CA PRO A 210 1.15 26.06 8.97
C PRO A 210 2.44 26.55 8.31
N LYS A 211 2.43 26.72 6.98
CA LYS A 211 3.49 27.48 6.32
C LYS A 211 3.51 28.85 7.01
N LYS A 212 4.62 29.16 7.66
CA LYS A 212 4.86 30.52 8.12
C LYS A 212 4.93 31.35 6.84
N GLU A 213 3.94 32.20 6.59
CA GLU A 213 4.02 33.21 5.54
C GLU A 213 5.23 34.09 5.87
N ILE A 214 6.33 33.84 5.19
CA ILE A 214 7.44 34.78 5.08
C ILE A 214 7.16 35.50 3.77
N ASP A 215 6.87 36.79 3.88
CA ASP A 215 6.70 37.74 2.79
C ASP A 215 7.79 37.57 1.71
N ASP A 216 7.32 37.46 0.47
CA ASP A 216 7.89 37.79 -0.83
C ASP A 216 9.37 37.53 -1.18
N SER A 217 9.51 36.96 -2.40
CA SER A 217 10.68 36.96 -3.28
C SER A 217 11.76 35.90 -3.01
N GLU A 218 11.51 34.65 -3.44
CA GLU A 218 12.24 34.01 -4.54
C GLU A 218 11.83 32.52 -4.70
N ASN A 219 11.34 32.23 -5.91
CA ASN A 219 11.35 30.93 -6.58
C ASN A 219 10.45 29.78 -6.04
N PRO A 220 9.28 29.50 -6.66
CA PRO A 220 8.43 28.36 -6.28
C PRO A 220 8.97 26.99 -6.74
N GLY A 221 10.19 26.91 -7.29
CA GLY A 221 10.76 25.68 -7.88
C GLY A 221 11.73 24.88 -7.01
N LEU A 222 11.99 25.24 -5.75
CA LEU A 222 13.04 24.57 -4.96
C LEU A 222 12.67 23.13 -4.58
N TRP A 223 11.39 22.81 -4.42
CA TRP A 223 10.95 21.54 -3.81
C TRP A 223 10.59 20.44 -4.82
N ASP A 224 10.23 20.79 -6.05
CA ASP A 224 10.04 19.80 -7.14
C ASP A 224 11.37 19.14 -7.54
N ASN A 225 12.48 19.88 -7.40
CA ASN A 225 13.82 19.39 -7.69
C ASN A 225 14.36 18.39 -6.65
N PHE A 226 13.80 18.35 -5.43
CA PHE A 226 14.28 17.41 -4.40
C PHE A 226 13.87 15.96 -4.69
N PHE A 227 12.76 15.75 -5.40
CA PHE A 227 12.27 14.42 -5.78
C PHE A 227 12.57 14.02 -7.23
N GLN A 228 12.91 14.97 -8.12
CA GLN A 228 13.32 14.67 -9.50
C GLN A 228 14.81 14.30 -9.64
N GLY A 229 15.61 14.44 -8.57
CA GLY A 229 17.07 14.33 -8.61
C GLY A 229 17.69 12.98 -8.25
N THR A 230 16.94 11.91 -7.96
CA THR A 230 17.52 10.60 -7.61
C THR A 230 17.44 9.60 -8.77
N ASN A 231 18.23 9.86 -9.82
CA ASN A 231 18.75 8.79 -10.66
C ASN A 231 19.70 7.94 -9.80
N PHE A 232 19.19 6.88 -9.18
CA PHE A 232 20.02 5.92 -8.48
C PHE A 232 20.85 5.13 -9.51
N CYS A 233 22.11 5.52 -9.63
CA CYS A 233 23.17 4.76 -10.29
C CYS A 233 23.15 3.31 -9.81
N SER A 234 22.88 2.39 -10.75
CA SER A 234 23.15 0.97 -10.59
C SER A 234 24.62 0.75 -10.22
N HIS A 235 24.89 0.38 -8.97
CA HIS A 235 26.18 -0.19 -8.61
C HIS A 235 26.26 -1.60 -9.19
N LYS A 236 26.89 -1.72 -10.36
CA LYS A 236 27.52 -2.98 -10.79
C LYS A 236 28.68 -3.26 -9.85
N VAL A 237 28.52 -4.25 -8.99
CA VAL A 237 29.65 -4.89 -8.31
C VAL A 237 30.29 -5.85 -9.33
N LYS A 238 31.59 -5.67 -9.57
CA LYS A 238 32.45 -6.57 -10.34
C LYS A 238 32.79 -7.81 -9.52
#